data_AF-A0A644XS95-F1
#
_entry.id   AF-A0A644XS95-F1
#
_cell.length_a   1.000
_cell.length_b   1.000
_cell.length_c   1.000
_cell.angle_alpha   90.00
_cell.angle_beta   90.00
_cell.angle_gamma   90.00
#
_symmetry.space_group_name_H-M   'P 1'
#
loop_
_entity.id
_entity.type
_entity.pdbx_description
1 polymer ?
#
loop_
_entity_poly.entity_id
_entity_poly.type
_entity_poly.pdbx_seq_one_letter_code
_entity_poly.pdbx_strand_id
1 'polypeptide(L)'
;MRVVHDLDEQSDYDIIIVNDGSDKDRLPIFESLEPYAKVLTHEVNRGKGAALKTALSYIYEQYPADEGVVTIDADGQHLPADVIRVSEAWEQAPERLVLGSREFTGNVPFKSRAGNAITRCVFAASTGVKVFDTQTGLRAFGVFRIPMMMEMKGDRYEYEINVLLYATKHRIPIQEVVIQTVYIEDNKSSHFNPVRDAWRIYKMILLFVASSLLAMGIDYAALLTLSAATKSLPQSLLISVVGARLISSLVNYFINCKLVFEHRSLASIIRYYLLVAGILAINYGMLYVTTQWITLPVAKIIVEIALYPLSFYIQRKYVFPPQTEDIGADN
;
A
#
# COMPACT_ATOMS: atom_id res chain seq x y z
N MET A 1 30.26 -3.43 2.26
CA MET A 1 31.62 -3.12 1.78
C MET A 1 31.65 -2.95 0.28
N ARG A 2 31.46 -4.01 -0.53
CA ARG A 2 31.57 -3.90 -2.00
C ARG A 2 30.73 -2.78 -2.62
N VAL A 3 29.43 -2.69 -2.28
CA VAL A 3 28.55 -1.63 -2.82
C VAL A 3 29.04 -0.21 -2.49
N VAL A 4 29.65 -0.01 -1.32
CA VAL A 4 30.15 1.32 -0.89
C VAL A 4 31.38 1.69 -1.71
N HIS A 5 32.35 0.78 -1.83
CA HIS A 5 33.53 1.02 -2.66
C HIS A 5 33.15 1.20 -4.13
N ASP A 6 32.26 0.36 -4.65
CA ASP A 6 31.84 0.46 -6.05
C ASP A 6 31.13 1.80 -6.32
N LEU A 7 30.38 2.36 -5.36
CA LEU A 7 29.74 3.67 -5.48
C LEU A 7 30.75 4.82 -5.34
N ASP A 8 31.66 4.75 -4.36
CA ASP A 8 32.74 5.72 -4.16
C ASP A 8 33.67 5.82 -5.39
N GLU A 9 33.93 4.69 -6.06
CA GLU A 9 34.76 4.67 -7.28
C GLU A 9 34.02 5.14 -8.55
N GLN A 10 32.69 5.01 -8.60
CA GLN A 10 31.89 5.24 -9.82
C GLN A 10 31.05 6.52 -9.79
N SER A 11 31.01 7.22 -8.65
CA SER A 11 30.18 8.42 -8.46
C SER A 11 30.80 9.37 -7.45
N ASP A 12 30.42 10.65 -7.53
CA ASP A 12 30.82 11.67 -6.56
C ASP A 12 29.77 11.82 -5.43
N TYR A 13 29.09 10.72 -5.07
CA TYR A 13 28.01 10.75 -4.09
C TYR A 13 28.53 10.75 -2.65
N ASP A 14 27.92 11.55 -1.79
CA ASP A 14 28.12 11.43 -0.35
C ASP A 14 27.38 10.21 0.19
N ILE A 15 28.14 9.23 0.68
CA ILE A 15 27.59 7.97 1.18
C ILE A 15 27.34 8.06 2.68
N ILE A 16 26.11 7.76 3.11
CA ILE A 16 25.72 7.70 4.53
C ILE A 16 25.28 6.28 4.87
N ILE A 17 25.90 5.72 5.91
CA ILE A 17 25.62 4.35 6.39
C ILE A 17 25.10 4.43 7.80
N VAL A 18 24.01 3.70 8.09
CA VAL A 18 23.50 3.56 9.46
C VAL A 18 23.74 2.15 9.97
N ASN A 19 24.60 2.02 10.97
CA ASN A 19 24.76 0.81 11.77
C ASN A 19 23.66 0.75 12.84
N ASP A 20 22.59 -0.02 12.59
CA ASP A 20 21.45 -0.17 13.50
C ASP A 20 21.74 -1.19 14.62
N GLY A 21 22.80 -0.96 15.41
CA GLY A 21 23.15 -1.78 16.57
C GLY A 21 23.64 -3.19 16.24
N SER A 22 24.57 -3.30 15.28
CA SER A 22 25.20 -4.59 14.94
C SER A 22 26.04 -5.15 16.10
N ASP A 23 26.20 -6.48 16.12
CA ASP A 23 27.07 -7.18 17.06
C ASP A 23 28.54 -6.73 16.98
N LYS A 24 29.27 -6.91 18.08
CA LYS A 24 30.66 -6.41 18.23
C LYS A 24 31.63 -6.91 17.17
N ASP A 25 31.42 -8.11 16.65
CA ASP A 25 32.22 -8.74 15.60
C ASP A 25 32.07 -8.05 14.24
N ARG A 26 31.00 -7.27 14.03
CA ARG A 26 30.74 -6.53 12.78
C ARG A 26 31.20 -5.08 12.84
N LEU A 27 31.52 -4.54 14.02
CA LEU A 27 31.98 -3.15 14.16
C LEU A 27 33.22 -2.81 13.32
N PRO A 28 34.24 -3.69 13.18
CA PRO A 28 35.39 -3.40 12.32
C PRO A 28 35.04 -3.15 10.85
N ILE A 29 33.91 -3.67 10.36
CA ILE A 29 33.42 -3.42 8.99
C ILE A 29 32.95 -1.97 8.84
N PHE A 30 32.37 -1.38 9.88
CA PHE A 30 31.90 0.01 9.82
C PHE A 30 33.07 0.99 9.98
N GLU A 31 34.02 0.68 10.87
CA GLU A 31 35.25 1.46 11.04
C GLU A 31 36.05 1.54 9.73
N SER A 32 36.13 0.44 8.96
CA SER A 32 36.84 0.44 7.68
C SER A 32 36.13 1.23 6.57
N LEU A 33 34.85 1.58 6.75
CA LEU A 33 34.05 2.34 5.79
C LEU A 33 34.02 3.85 6.08
N GLU A 34 34.47 4.30 7.26
CA GLU A 34 34.53 5.72 7.61
C GLU A 34 35.30 6.61 6.62
N PRO A 35 36.37 6.15 5.94
CA PRO A 35 37.05 6.95 4.92
C PRO A 35 36.22 7.21 3.66
N TYR A 36 35.19 6.38 3.40
CA TYR A 36 34.39 6.40 2.16
C TYR A 36 32.94 6.82 2.41
N ALA A 37 32.52 6.85 3.68
CA ALA A 37 31.13 7.09 4.04
C ALA A 37 31.00 7.67 5.45
N LYS A 38 29.97 8.50 5.65
CA LYS A 38 29.53 8.90 6.97
C LYS A 38 28.82 7.74 7.67
N VAL A 39 29.40 7.24 8.76
CA VAL A 39 28.78 6.19 9.58
C VAL A 39 28.01 6.79 10.76
N LEU A 40 26.73 6.46 10.88
CA LEU A 40 25.86 6.77 12.01
C LEU A 40 25.53 5.46 12.75
N THR A 41 25.64 5.44 14.08
CA THR A 41 25.48 4.20 14.86
C THR A 41 24.38 4.31 15.91
N HIS A 42 23.54 3.29 15.99
CA HIS A 42 22.63 3.09 17.11
C HIS A 42 23.24 2.12 18.13
N GLU A 43 23.02 2.37 19.42
CA GLU A 43 23.48 1.48 20.50
C GLU A 43 22.75 0.13 20.52
N VAL A 44 21.48 0.13 20.08
CA VAL A 44 20.62 -1.06 19.99
C VAL A 44 19.89 -1.08 18.66
N ASN A 45 19.49 -2.25 18.20
CA ASN A 45 18.69 -2.38 16.98
C ASN A 45 17.31 -1.73 17.14
N ARG A 46 17.02 -0.70 16.33
CA ARG A 46 15.77 0.07 16.35
C ARG A 46 14.88 -0.23 15.14
N GLY A 47 15.39 -0.91 14.14
CA GLY A 47 14.70 -1.30 12.91
C GLY A 47 14.97 -0.36 11.73
N LYS A 48 14.70 -0.87 10.53
CA LYS A 48 14.97 -0.21 9.23
C LYS A 48 14.42 1.22 9.13
N GLY A 49 13.16 1.43 9.52
CA GLY A 49 12.53 2.75 9.46
C GLY A 49 13.14 3.75 10.45
N ALA A 50 13.57 3.28 11.63
CA ALA A 50 14.30 4.13 12.57
C ALA A 50 15.68 4.50 12.05
N ALA A 51 16.41 3.53 11.47
CA ALA A 51 17.70 3.77 10.83
C ALA A 51 17.58 4.78 9.67
N LEU A 52 16.56 4.62 8.81
CA LEU A 52 16.29 5.54 7.72
C LEU A 52 16.00 6.96 8.24
N LYS A 53 15.16 7.10 9.27
CA LYS A 53 14.89 8.41 9.90
C LYS A 53 16.14 9.06 10.47
N THR A 54 17.04 8.29 11.06
CA THR A 54 18.34 8.80 11.54
C THR A 54 19.18 9.36 10.38
N ALA A 55 19.30 8.63 9.27
CA ALA A 55 19.98 9.13 8.09
C ALA A 55 19.30 10.38 7.51
N LEU A 56 17.98 10.37 7.38
CA LEU A 56 17.23 11.50 6.83
C LEU A 56 17.34 12.75 7.71
N SER A 57 17.32 12.61 9.03
CA SER A 57 17.55 13.75 9.95
C SER A 57 18.93 14.35 9.73
N TYR A 58 19.96 13.52 9.63
CA TYR A 58 21.32 13.98 9.34
C TYR A 58 21.38 14.68 7.97
N ILE A 59 20.79 14.09 6.92
CA ILE A 59 20.79 14.66 5.58
C ILE A 59 20.10 16.03 5.58
N TYR A 60 18.94 16.14 6.20
CA TYR A 60 18.18 17.39 6.26
C TYR A 60 18.93 18.54 6.95
N GLU A 61 19.80 18.21 7.92
CA GLU A 61 20.60 19.20 8.64
C GLU A 61 21.87 19.61 7.87
N GLN A 62 22.43 18.73 7.05
CA GLN A 62 23.74 18.94 6.42
C GLN A 62 23.67 19.35 4.94
N TYR A 63 22.59 19.02 4.24
CA TYR A 63 22.47 19.21 2.79
C TYR A 63 21.40 20.23 2.42
N PRO A 64 21.58 20.99 1.33
CA PRO A 64 20.59 21.96 0.89
C PRO A 64 19.35 21.28 0.30
N ALA A 65 18.24 22.01 0.26
CA ALA A 65 16.92 21.44 -0.02
C ALA A 65 16.74 20.95 -1.47
N ASP A 66 17.54 21.44 -2.40
CA ASP A 66 17.55 21.13 -3.83
C ASP A 66 18.35 19.88 -4.19
N GLU A 67 19.09 19.30 -3.25
CA GLU A 67 19.85 18.06 -3.45
C GLU A 67 18.97 16.81 -3.46
N GLY A 68 19.50 15.75 -4.09
CA GLY A 68 18.88 14.44 -4.19
C GLY A 68 19.29 13.51 -3.06
N VAL A 69 18.38 12.61 -2.68
CA VAL A 69 18.63 11.51 -1.74
C VAL A 69 18.28 10.22 -2.43
N VAL A 70 19.22 9.27 -2.46
CA VAL A 70 18.97 7.90 -2.90
C VAL A 70 19.10 6.94 -1.72
N THR A 71 18.04 6.17 -1.44
CA THR A 71 18.05 5.13 -0.42
C THR A 71 18.33 3.79 -1.06
N ILE A 72 19.15 2.94 -0.44
CA ILE A 72 19.45 1.58 -0.93
C ILE A 72 19.48 0.59 0.23
N ASP A 73 19.07 -0.66 -0.02
CA ASP A 73 19.24 -1.74 0.94
C ASP A 73 20.68 -2.28 0.94
N ALA A 74 21.24 -2.50 2.13
CA ALA A 74 22.62 -2.95 2.33
C ALA A 74 22.82 -4.46 2.09
N ASP A 75 21.84 -5.16 1.53
CA ASP A 75 21.87 -6.61 1.28
C ASP A 75 22.60 -7.02 0.00
N GLY A 76 23.04 -6.03 -0.80
CA GLY A 76 23.76 -6.24 -2.05
C GLY A 76 22.88 -6.60 -3.24
N GLN A 77 21.55 -6.50 -3.12
CA GLN A 77 20.64 -6.80 -4.22
C GLN A 77 20.58 -5.69 -5.29
N HIS A 78 21.06 -4.48 -4.96
CA HIS A 78 21.08 -3.33 -5.85
C HIS A 78 22.47 -3.11 -6.43
N LEU A 79 22.56 -3.01 -7.76
CA LEU A 79 23.81 -2.68 -8.44
C LEU A 79 24.09 -1.18 -8.35
N PRO A 80 25.36 -0.75 -8.23
CA PRO A 80 25.74 0.67 -8.30
C PRO A 80 25.17 1.39 -9.53
N ALA A 81 25.19 0.74 -10.70
CA ALA A 81 24.58 1.27 -11.91
C ALA A 81 23.06 1.49 -11.80
N ASP A 82 22.34 0.69 -11.00
CA ASP A 82 20.92 0.91 -10.74
C ASP A 82 20.70 2.12 -9.84
N VAL A 83 21.59 2.33 -8.85
CA VAL A 83 21.57 3.51 -7.97
C VAL A 83 21.78 4.78 -8.78
N ILE A 84 22.79 4.80 -9.64
CA ILE A 84 23.10 5.94 -10.52
C ILE A 84 21.91 6.23 -11.45
N ARG A 85 21.35 5.22 -12.13
CA ARG A 85 20.20 5.42 -13.01
C ARG A 85 18.96 5.97 -12.29
N VAL A 86 18.71 5.53 -11.05
CA VAL A 86 17.61 6.05 -10.24
C VAL A 86 17.88 7.49 -9.79
N SER A 87 19.13 7.81 -9.46
CA SER A 87 19.59 9.17 -9.15
C SER A 87 19.40 10.13 -10.33
N GLU A 88 19.93 9.78 -11.51
CA GLU A 88 19.83 10.56 -12.74
C GLU A 88 18.37 10.79 -13.16
N ALA A 89 17.52 9.77 -13.01
CA ALA A 89 16.09 9.90 -13.30
C ALA A 89 15.39 10.89 -12.35
N TRP A 90 15.84 10.98 -11.09
CA TRP A 90 15.34 11.98 -10.15
C TRP A 90 15.87 13.37 -10.47
N GLU A 91 17.15 13.50 -10.84
CA GLU A 91 17.75 14.77 -11.25
C GLU A 91 17.01 15.41 -12.44
N GLN A 92 16.57 14.60 -13.40
CA GLN A 92 15.75 15.05 -14.54
C GLN A 92 14.34 15.48 -14.14
N ALA A 93 13.87 15.08 -12.96
CA ALA A 93 12.51 15.29 -12.49
C ALA A 93 12.41 15.41 -10.94
N PRO A 94 12.99 16.46 -10.33
CA PRO A 94 13.14 16.55 -8.88
C PRO A 94 11.81 16.55 -8.10
N GLU A 95 10.71 16.89 -8.76
CA GLU A 95 9.36 16.86 -8.20
C GLU A 95 8.84 15.43 -7.97
N ARG A 96 9.44 14.41 -8.59
CA ARG A 96 8.97 13.03 -8.54
C ARG A 96 9.54 12.25 -7.36
N LEU A 97 8.82 11.22 -6.93
CA LEU A 97 9.36 10.11 -6.15
C LEU A 97 9.76 9.01 -7.14
N VAL A 98 11.06 8.79 -7.31
CA VAL A 98 11.58 7.78 -8.23
C VAL A 98 11.81 6.48 -7.48
N LEU A 99 11.35 5.37 -8.05
CA LEU A 99 11.45 4.03 -7.48
C LEU A 99 12.27 3.13 -8.41
N GLY A 100 13.28 2.46 -7.88
CA GLY A 100 13.94 1.36 -8.57
C GLY A 100 13.04 0.13 -8.55
N SER A 101 12.40 -0.18 -9.67
CA SER A 101 11.41 -1.25 -9.79
C SER A 101 12.02 -2.50 -10.40
N ARG A 102 12.03 -3.60 -9.63
CA ARG A 102 12.63 -4.87 -10.08
C ARG A 102 11.81 -5.47 -11.21
N GLU A 103 12.48 -5.89 -12.28
CA GLU A 103 11.85 -6.81 -13.23
C GLU A 103 11.70 -8.20 -12.59
N PHE A 104 10.47 -8.61 -12.28
CA PHE A 104 10.18 -9.97 -11.78
C PHE A 104 10.24 -11.04 -12.90
N THR A 105 11.23 -10.94 -13.79
CA THR A 105 11.49 -11.87 -14.89
C THR A 105 12.51 -12.94 -14.46
N GLY A 106 12.29 -14.21 -14.83
CA GLY A 106 13.23 -15.31 -14.52
C GLY A 106 12.97 -16.06 -13.21
N ASN A 107 14.04 -16.58 -12.58
CA ASN A 107 14.01 -17.42 -11.36
C ASN A 107 13.82 -16.60 -10.08
N VAL A 108 12.70 -15.88 -9.98
CA VAL A 108 12.29 -15.20 -8.75
C VAL A 108 11.71 -16.23 -7.78
N PRO A 109 12.12 -16.26 -6.49
CA PRO A 109 11.47 -17.09 -5.48
C PRO A 109 9.94 -16.85 -5.46
N PHE A 110 9.16 -17.92 -5.58
CA PHE A 110 7.69 -17.85 -5.69
C PHE A 110 7.04 -17.04 -4.55
N LYS A 111 7.60 -17.13 -3.34
CA LYS A 111 7.12 -16.40 -2.15
C LYS A 111 7.24 -14.88 -2.30
N SER A 112 8.37 -14.38 -2.82
CA SER A 112 8.60 -12.95 -3.04
C SER A 112 7.71 -12.40 -4.16
N ARG A 113 7.53 -13.19 -5.23
CA ARG A 113 6.64 -12.83 -6.35
C ARG A 113 5.18 -12.76 -5.90
N ALA A 114 4.71 -13.72 -5.11
CA ALA A 114 3.34 -13.75 -4.61
C ALA A 114 3.07 -12.60 -3.62
N GLY A 115 4.01 -12.33 -2.70
CA GLY A 115 3.91 -11.23 -1.75
C GLY A 115 3.78 -9.87 -2.44
N ASN A 116 4.69 -9.55 -3.36
CA ASN A 116 4.63 -8.29 -4.09
C ASN A 116 3.39 -8.20 -5.01
N ALA A 117 2.96 -9.31 -5.63
CA ALA A 117 1.75 -9.31 -6.46
C ALA A 117 0.50 -8.95 -5.65
N ILE A 118 0.40 -9.44 -4.42
CA ILE A 118 -0.71 -9.12 -3.51
C ILE A 118 -0.63 -7.65 -3.09
N THR A 119 0.52 -7.17 -2.58
CA THR A 119 0.65 -5.76 -2.15
C THR A 119 0.43 -4.80 -3.30
N ARG A 120 0.94 -5.09 -4.51
CA ARG A 120 0.65 -4.33 -5.73
C ARG A 120 -0.85 -4.25 -6.02
N CYS A 121 -1.54 -5.39 -5.99
CA CYS A 121 -2.98 -5.44 -6.28
C CYS A 121 -3.76 -4.60 -5.26
N VAL A 122 -3.45 -4.77 -3.98
CA VAL A 122 -4.08 -4.02 -2.89
C VAL A 122 -3.79 -2.53 -3.02
N PHE A 123 -2.54 -2.14 -3.22
CA PHE A 123 -2.14 -0.75 -3.35
C PHE A 123 -2.85 -0.07 -4.53
N ALA A 124 -2.89 -0.74 -5.68
CA ALA A 124 -3.59 -0.23 -6.85
C ALA A 124 -5.11 -0.18 -6.66
N ALA A 125 -5.69 -1.10 -5.88
CA ALA A 125 -7.10 -1.11 -5.55
C ALA A 125 -7.46 0.01 -4.55
N SER A 126 -6.60 0.30 -3.57
CA SER A 126 -6.86 1.29 -2.52
C SER A 126 -6.56 2.73 -2.95
N THR A 127 -5.54 2.93 -3.78
CA THR A 127 -5.07 4.26 -4.18
C THR A 127 -5.45 4.66 -5.60
N GLY A 128 -5.79 3.69 -6.45
CA GLY A 128 -5.98 3.89 -7.88
C GLY A 128 -4.68 4.01 -8.69
N VAL A 129 -3.52 4.17 -8.03
CA VAL A 129 -2.21 4.30 -8.69
C VAL A 129 -1.54 2.94 -8.81
N LYS A 130 -0.98 2.66 -9.99
CA LYS A 130 -0.23 1.43 -10.24
C LYS A 130 1.24 1.68 -9.90
N VAL A 131 1.75 0.91 -8.94
CA VAL A 131 3.19 0.83 -8.62
C VAL A 131 3.57 -0.64 -8.72
N PHE A 132 4.52 -0.98 -9.59
CA PHE A 132 4.89 -2.35 -9.87
C PHE A 132 5.66 -3.00 -8.72
N ASP A 133 6.61 -2.28 -8.12
CA ASP A 133 7.37 -2.74 -6.95
C ASP A 133 7.11 -1.86 -5.73
N THR A 134 6.12 -2.27 -4.94
CA THR A 134 5.71 -1.54 -3.72
C THR A 134 6.70 -1.68 -2.56
N GLN A 135 7.64 -2.63 -2.66
CA GLN A 135 8.54 -3.04 -1.58
C GLN A 135 10.01 -2.75 -1.90
N THR A 136 10.28 -1.92 -2.90
CA THR A 136 11.66 -1.54 -3.22
C THR A 136 12.22 -0.58 -2.16
N GLY A 137 13.41 -0.90 -1.68
CA GLY A 137 14.24 -0.01 -0.87
C GLY A 137 15.04 1.00 -1.70
N LEU A 138 15.19 0.77 -3.02
CA LEU A 138 15.85 1.68 -3.94
C LEU A 138 14.90 2.81 -4.36
N ARG A 139 15.11 4.01 -3.82
CA ARG A 139 14.24 5.18 -4.05
C ARG A 139 15.07 6.43 -4.16
N ALA A 140 14.65 7.37 -5.01
CA ALA A 140 15.21 8.72 -5.05
C ALA A 140 14.14 9.80 -4.86
N PHE A 141 14.48 10.83 -4.07
CA PHE A 141 13.64 11.98 -3.77
C PHE A 141 14.51 13.16 -3.29
N GLY A 142 14.00 14.38 -3.36
CA GLY A 142 14.76 15.56 -2.91
C GLY A 142 14.78 15.75 -1.40
N VAL A 143 15.84 16.41 -0.91
CA VAL A 143 15.99 16.79 0.51
C VAL A 143 14.79 17.60 1.02
N PHE A 144 14.19 18.45 0.18
CA PHE A 144 12.96 19.18 0.49
C PHE A 144 11.77 18.29 0.90
N ARG A 145 11.79 16.98 0.58
CA ARG A 145 10.76 16.02 0.98
C ARG A 145 11.03 15.36 2.34
N ILE A 146 12.22 15.51 2.91
CA ILE A 146 12.59 14.85 4.17
C ILE A 146 11.65 15.17 5.33
N PRO A 147 11.21 16.43 5.57
CA PRO A 147 10.28 16.72 6.67
C PRO A 147 9.03 15.83 6.63
N MET A 148 8.48 15.62 5.44
CA MET A 148 7.36 14.71 5.21
C MET A 148 7.74 13.25 5.49
N MET A 149 8.89 12.81 4.97
CA MET A 149 9.41 11.45 5.20
C MET A 149 9.59 11.16 6.70
N MET A 150 9.95 12.15 7.51
CA MET A 150 10.14 12.02 8.96
C MET A 150 8.82 11.89 9.73
N GLU A 151 7.73 12.50 9.26
CA GLU A 151 6.40 12.41 9.86
C GLU A 151 5.74 11.02 9.69
N MET A 152 6.22 10.22 8.73
CA MET A 152 5.63 8.93 8.43
C MET A 152 5.80 7.95 9.60
N LYS A 153 4.68 7.40 10.06
CA LYS A 153 4.65 6.34 11.08
C LYS A 153 5.24 5.04 10.52
N GLY A 154 5.78 4.21 11.41
CA GLY A 154 6.39 2.93 11.07
C GLY A 154 7.91 2.97 11.20
N ASP A 155 8.45 1.95 11.85
CA ASP A 155 9.89 1.83 12.15
C ASP A 155 10.52 0.65 11.38
N ARG A 156 9.76 0.02 10.48
CA ARG A 156 10.15 -1.12 9.65
C ARG A 156 9.57 -0.98 8.24
N TYR A 157 9.32 -2.08 7.54
CA TYR A 157 8.80 -2.11 6.17
C TYR A 157 7.45 -1.38 5.98
N GLU A 158 6.66 -1.14 7.05
CA GLU A 158 5.43 -0.35 6.91
C GLU A 158 5.72 1.10 6.48
N TYR A 159 6.91 1.61 6.81
CA TYR A 159 7.37 2.94 6.44
C TYR A 159 7.31 3.15 4.92
N GLU A 160 7.85 2.20 4.16
CA GLU A 160 7.94 2.25 2.71
C GLU A 160 6.57 2.35 2.03
N ILE A 161 5.59 1.59 2.53
CA ILE A 161 4.20 1.64 2.04
C ILE A 161 3.53 2.95 2.44
N ASN A 162 3.77 3.45 3.66
CA ASN A 162 3.22 4.72 4.12
C ASN A 162 3.71 5.90 3.27
N VAL A 163 4.97 5.89 2.85
CA VAL A 163 5.53 6.88 1.90
C VAL A 163 4.76 6.84 0.57
N LEU A 164 4.49 5.65 0.00
CA LEU A 164 3.75 5.54 -1.26
C LEU A 164 2.28 5.99 -1.12
N LEU A 165 1.63 5.63 -0.01
CA LEU A 165 0.27 6.08 0.30
C LEU A 165 0.22 7.60 0.45
N TYR A 166 1.21 8.18 1.13
CA TYR A 166 1.31 9.64 1.28
C TYR A 166 1.52 10.31 -0.07
N ALA A 167 2.47 9.81 -0.88
CA ALA A 167 2.76 10.34 -2.21
C ALA A 167 1.51 10.38 -3.07
N THR A 168 0.75 9.28 -3.08
CA THR A 168 -0.50 9.20 -3.84
C THR A 168 -1.57 10.15 -3.30
N LYS A 169 -1.70 10.27 -1.98
CA LYS A 169 -2.67 11.19 -1.34
C LYS A 169 -2.37 12.65 -1.66
N HIS A 170 -1.10 13.03 -1.72
CA HIS A 170 -0.63 14.41 -1.94
C HIS A 170 -0.23 14.70 -3.39
N ARG A 171 -0.55 13.79 -4.32
CA ARG A 171 -0.29 13.95 -5.77
C ARG A 171 1.18 14.14 -6.12
N ILE A 172 2.07 13.53 -5.34
CA ILE A 172 3.49 13.47 -5.68
C ILE A 172 3.62 12.44 -6.81
N PRO A 173 4.09 12.83 -8.01
CA PRO A 173 4.19 11.90 -9.12
C PRO A 173 5.21 10.80 -8.78
N ILE A 174 4.85 9.55 -9.09
CA ILE A 174 5.71 8.39 -8.87
C ILE A 174 6.24 7.94 -10.23
N GLN A 175 7.56 7.79 -10.34
CA GLN A 175 8.21 7.26 -11.55
C GLN A 175 8.94 5.96 -11.19
N GLU A 176 8.77 4.94 -12.03
CA GLU A 176 9.47 3.67 -11.86
C GLU A 176 10.60 3.57 -12.89
N VAL A 177 11.82 3.33 -12.40
CA VAL A 177 13.00 3.01 -13.22
C VAL A 177 13.26 1.53 -13.08
N VAL A 178 13.34 0.81 -14.20
CA VAL A 178 13.59 -0.63 -14.19
C VAL A 178 15.00 -0.92 -13.70
N ILE A 179 15.13 -1.77 -12.68
CA ILE A 179 16.42 -2.21 -12.10
C ILE A 179 16.63 -3.70 -12.25
N GLN A 180 17.90 -4.11 -12.31
CA GLN A 180 18.25 -5.52 -12.32
C GLN A 180 18.08 -6.11 -10.91
N THR A 181 17.60 -7.35 -10.83
CA THR A 181 17.48 -8.02 -9.53
C THR A 181 18.64 -9.00 -9.36
N VAL A 182 19.53 -8.70 -8.40
CA VAL A 182 20.61 -9.61 -8.02
C VAL A 182 20.14 -10.46 -6.83
N TYR A 183 19.87 -11.75 -7.06
CA TYR A 183 19.53 -12.68 -5.99
C TYR A 183 20.80 -13.28 -5.38
N ILE A 184 21.18 -12.84 -4.19
CA ILE A 184 22.30 -13.39 -3.42
C ILE A 184 21.75 -14.48 -2.48
N GLU A 185 22.24 -15.72 -2.65
CA GLU A 185 21.92 -16.87 -1.79
C GLU A 185 20.42 -17.10 -1.48
N ASP A 186 19.53 -16.97 -2.46
CA ASP A 186 18.06 -17.15 -2.27
C ASP A 186 17.45 -16.24 -1.17
N ASN A 187 18.03 -15.06 -0.92
CA ASN A 187 17.64 -14.13 0.15
C ASN A 187 17.85 -14.70 1.58
N LYS A 188 18.77 -15.64 1.81
CA LYS A 188 19.04 -16.20 3.16
C LYS A 188 19.45 -15.17 4.21
N SER A 189 20.13 -14.10 3.81
CA SER A 189 20.55 -13.00 4.70
C SER A 189 19.46 -11.96 4.91
N SER A 190 18.36 -12.02 4.16
CA SER A 190 17.21 -11.16 4.41
C SER A 190 16.50 -11.68 5.64
N HIS A 191 16.65 -10.98 6.77
CA HIS A 191 15.81 -11.18 7.97
C HIS A 191 14.33 -10.81 7.72
N PHE A 192 13.92 -10.62 6.47
CA PHE A 192 12.54 -10.46 6.06
C PHE A 192 11.76 -11.73 6.36
N ASN A 193 10.89 -11.69 7.36
CA ASN A 193 9.94 -12.74 7.65
C ASN A 193 8.62 -12.42 6.91
N PRO A 194 8.36 -12.98 5.71
CA PRO A 194 7.32 -12.51 4.79
C PRO A 194 5.92 -12.57 5.39
N VAL A 195 5.72 -13.45 6.38
CA VAL A 195 4.43 -13.69 7.02
C VAL A 195 4.24 -12.82 8.25
N ARG A 196 5.29 -12.60 9.07
CA ARG A 196 5.18 -11.86 10.34
C ARG A 196 5.22 -10.35 10.13
N ASP A 197 6.08 -9.88 9.23
CA ASP A 197 6.30 -8.44 9.01
C ASP A 197 5.23 -7.84 8.11
N ALA A 198 4.70 -8.62 7.17
CA ALA A 198 3.56 -8.21 6.37
C ALA A 198 2.21 -8.46 7.06
N TRP A 199 2.17 -9.18 8.20
CA TRP A 199 0.92 -9.49 8.92
C TRP A 199 0.15 -8.25 9.34
N ARG A 200 0.78 -7.11 9.66
CA ARG A 200 0.02 -5.92 10.08
C ARG A 200 -0.75 -5.29 8.91
N ILE A 201 -0.12 -5.21 7.74
CA ILE A 201 -0.74 -4.73 6.49
C ILE A 201 -1.78 -5.74 6.02
N TYR A 202 -1.41 -7.02 5.95
CA TYR A 202 -2.34 -8.10 5.63
C TYR A 202 -3.48 -8.17 6.62
N LYS A 203 -3.28 -7.94 7.92
CA LYS A 203 -4.33 -7.94 8.94
C LYS A 203 -5.33 -6.82 8.68
N MET A 204 -4.90 -5.61 8.31
CA MET A 204 -5.84 -4.54 7.98
C MET A 204 -6.72 -4.92 6.78
N ILE A 205 -6.11 -5.47 5.72
CA ILE A 205 -6.82 -5.89 4.50
C ILE A 205 -7.70 -7.11 4.77
N LEU A 206 -7.19 -8.12 5.48
CA LEU A 206 -7.91 -9.33 5.89
C LEU A 206 -9.05 -8.99 6.83
N LEU A 207 -8.88 -8.02 7.75
CA LEU A 207 -9.96 -7.54 8.60
C LEU A 207 -11.03 -6.80 7.80
N PHE A 208 -10.64 -6.03 6.78
CA PHE A 208 -11.59 -5.37 5.88
C PHE A 208 -12.34 -6.36 4.98
N VAL A 209 -11.65 -7.38 4.46
CA VAL A 209 -12.28 -8.46 3.70
C VAL A 209 -13.18 -9.30 4.61
N ALA A 210 -12.72 -9.62 5.82
CA ALA A 210 -13.50 -10.36 6.82
C ALA A 210 -14.73 -9.56 7.28
N SER A 211 -14.61 -8.25 7.51
CA SER A 211 -15.75 -7.40 7.86
C SER A 211 -16.78 -7.35 6.73
N SER A 212 -16.32 -7.28 5.48
CA SER A 212 -17.17 -7.31 4.29
C SER A 212 -17.88 -8.66 4.11
N LEU A 213 -17.17 -9.78 4.33
CA LEU A 213 -17.75 -11.13 4.28
C LEU A 213 -18.74 -11.38 5.42
N LEU A 214 -18.42 -10.90 6.64
CA LEU A 214 -19.34 -10.94 7.78
C LEU A 214 -20.60 -10.12 7.49
N ALA A 215 -20.44 -8.91 6.94
CA ALA A 215 -21.57 -8.08 6.55
C ALA A 215 -22.45 -8.76 5.49
N MET A 216 -21.85 -9.43 4.50
CA MET A 216 -22.57 -10.23 3.50
C MET A 216 -23.35 -11.38 4.14
N GLY A 217 -22.74 -12.11 5.09
CA GLY A 217 -23.41 -13.17 5.84
C GLY A 217 -24.59 -12.65 6.67
N ILE A 218 -24.41 -11.50 7.34
CA ILE A 218 -25.47 -10.82 8.10
C ILE A 218 -26.60 -10.38 7.17
N ASP A 219 -26.28 -9.80 6.01
CA ASP A 219 -27.25 -9.38 5.01
C ASP A 219 -28.11 -10.55 4.53
N TYR A 220 -27.48 -11.68 4.21
CA TYR A 220 -28.16 -12.89 3.79
C TYR A 220 -29.08 -13.46 4.89
N ALA A 221 -28.57 -13.58 6.12
CA ALA A 221 -29.35 -14.09 7.25
C ALA A 221 -30.51 -13.16 7.62
N ALA A 222 -30.27 -11.84 7.63
CA ALA A 222 -31.29 -10.83 7.90
C ALA A 222 -32.37 -10.83 6.80
N LEU A 223 -31.99 -10.97 5.53
CA LEU A 223 -32.95 -11.04 4.43
C LEU A 223 -33.88 -12.24 4.58
N LEU A 224 -33.35 -13.43 4.89
CA LEU A 224 -34.17 -14.63 5.04
C LEU A 224 -35.10 -14.57 6.25
N THR A 225 -34.60 -14.08 7.39
CA THR A 225 -35.40 -13.96 8.62
C THR A 225 -36.47 -12.88 8.50
N LEU A 226 -36.14 -11.70 7.96
CA LEU A 226 -37.11 -10.64 7.71
C LEU A 226 -38.15 -11.06 6.66
N SER A 227 -37.75 -11.77 5.61
CA SER A 227 -38.70 -12.24 4.58
C SER A 227 -39.67 -13.28 5.14
N ALA A 228 -39.22 -14.12 6.07
CA ALA A 228 -40.09 -15.06 6.77
C ALA A 228 -41.04 -14.35 7.75
N ALA A 229 -40.53 -13.39 8.52
CA ALA A 229 -41.29 -12.65 9.53
C ALA A 229 -42.31 -11.67 8.93
N THR A 230 -41.98 -11.06 7.79
CA THR A 230 -42.82 -10.04 7.14
C THR A 230 -43.71 -10.62 6.03
N LYS A 231 -43.81 -11.95 5.90
CA LYS A 231 -44.51 -12.62 4.80
C LYS A 231 -45.97 -12.19 4.64
N SER A 232 -46.63 -11.78 5.74
CA SER A 232 -48.03 -11.32 5.77
C SER A 232 -48.21 -9.82 5.47
N LEU A 233 -47.12 -9.04 5.39
CA LEU A 233 -47.16 -7.61 5.12
C LEU A 233 -47.14 -7.32 3.62
N PRO A 234 -47.85 -6.27 3.14
CA PRO A 234 -47.66 -5.77 1.80
C PRO A 234 -46.20 -5.30 1.63
N GLN A 235 -45.61 -5.56 0.45
CA GLN A 235 -44.22 -5.22 0.13
C GLN A 235 -43.16 -5.88 1.04
N SER A 236 -43.45 -7.08 1.58
CA SER A 236 -42.53 -7.87 2.41
C SER A 236 -41.09 -7.97 1.87
N LEU A 237 -40.94 -8.16 0.56
CA LEU A 237 -39.64 -8.20 -0.10
C LEU A 237 -38.87 -6.87 0.03
N LEU A 238 -39.54 -5.73 -0.15
CA LEU A 238 -38.91 -4.41 -0.03
C LEU A 238 -38.46 -4.16 1.40
N ILE A 239 -39.35 -4.42 2.37
CA ILE A 239 -39.07 -4.26 3.80
C ILE A 239 -37.87 -5.12 4.20
N SER A 240 -37.82 -6.36 3.70
CA SER A 240 -36.75 -7.31 4.03
C SER A 240 -35.42 -6.96 3.38
N VAL A 241 -35.41 -6.51 2.12
CA VAL A 241 -34.19 -6.08 1.42
C VAL A 241 -33.61 -4.80 2.02
N VAL A 242 -34.45 -3.81 2.30
CA VAL A 242 -34.03 -2.55 2.93
C VAL A 242 -33.57 -2.80 4.37
N GLY A 243 -34.33 -3.56 5.15
CA GLY A 243 -33.99 -3.90 6.53
C GLY A 243 -32.68 -4.68 6.64
N ALA A 244 -32.49 -5.70 5.80
CA ALA A 244 -31.25 -6.47 5.75
C ALA A 244 -30.04 -5.58 5.39
N ARG A 245 -30.21 -4.69 4.40
CA ARG A 245 -29.13 -3.78 3.97
C ARG A 245 -28.79 -2.74 5.02
N LEU A 246 -29.77 -2.21 5.74
CA LEU A 246 -29.53 -1.29 6.84
C LEU A 246 -28.74 -1.98 7.95
N ILE A 247 -29.15 -3.17 8.38
CA ILE A 247 -28.46 -3.93 9.44
C ILE A 247 -27.03 -4.28 9.02
N SER A 248 -26.85 -4.84 7.82
CA SER A 248 -25.53 -5.26 7.33
C SER A 248 -24.58 -4.08 7.14
N SER A 249 -25.06 -2.97 6.58
CA SER A 249 -24.25 -1.76 6.37
C SER A 249 -23.86 -1.07 7.69
N LEU A 250 -24.75 -1.06 8.70
CA LEU A 250 -24.44 -0.52 10.02
C LEU A 250 -23.32 -1.32 10.69
N VAL A 251 -23.44 -2.65 10.69
CA VAL A 251 -22.44 -3.54 11.29
C VAL A 251 -21.11 -3.41 10.55
N ASN A 252 -21.13 -3.42 9.22
CA ASN A 252 -19.91 -3.23 8.41
C ASN A 252 -19.24 -1.88 8.73
N TYR A 253 -20.04 -0.82 8.83
CA TYR A 253 -19.56 0.51 9.17
C TYR A 253 -18.92 0.55 10.56
N PHE A 254 -19.56 0.00 11.60
CA PHE A 254 -19.01 -0.01 12.95
C PHE A 254 -17.73 -0.85 13.06
N ILE A 255 -17.66 -2.00 12.39
CA ILE A 255 -16.46 -2.85 12.36
C ILE A 255 -15.32 -2.10 11.67
N ASN A 256 -15.56 -1.53 10.49
CA ASN A 256 -14.53 -0.80 9.74
C ASN A 256 -14.08 0.48 10.47
N CYS A 257 -15.00 1.20 11.14
CA CYS A 257 -14.66 2.36 11.96
C CYS A 257 -13.88 2.03 13.23
N LYS A 258 -13.98 0.80 13.76
CA LYS A 258 -13.27 0.39 14.98
C LYS A 258 -11.93 -0.30 14.67
N LEU A 259 -11.85 -1.01 13.54
CA LEU A 259 -10.73 -1.89 13.23
C LEU A 259 -9.86 -1.41 12.06
N VAL A 260 -10.36 -0.55 11.17
CA VAL A 260 -9.70 -0.25 9.88
C VAL A 260 -9.40 1.24 9.70
N PHE A 261 -10.24 2.17 10.16
CA PHE A 261 -10.06 3.61 9.89
C PHE A 261 -9.95 4.45 11.17
N GLU A 262 -8.77 5.01 11.45
CA GLU A 262 -8.51 5.89 12.61
C GLU A 262 -9.14 7.29 12.50
N HIS A 263 -9.56 7.74 11.32
CA HIS A 263 -10.16 9.08 11.13
C HIS A 263 -11.51 9.06 10.41
N ARG A 264 -12.48 9.75 11.03
CA ARG A 264 -13.86 9.89 10.56
C ARG A 264 -14.05 11.29 9.98
N SER A 265 -14.37 11.39 8.69
CA SER A 265 -14.92 12.62 8.11
C SER A 265 -16.39 12.39 7.73
N LEU A 266 -17.26 13.32 8.14
CA LEU A 266 -18.70 13.25 7.88
C LEU A 266 -19.01 13.22 6.37
N ALA A 267 -18.17 13.89 5.58
CA ALA A 267 -18.26 13.92 4.12
C ALA A 267 -17.94 12.58 3.44
N SER A 268 -17.04 11.76 4.01
CA SER A 268 -16.73 10.42 3.49
C SER A 268 -17.88 9.44 3.76
N ILE A 269 -18.56 9.59 4.90
CA ILE A 269 -19.72 8.78 5.30
C ILE A 269 -20.89 9.04 4.35
N ILE A 270 -21.18 10.32 4.06
CA ILE A 270 -22.28 10.71 3.16
C ILE A 270 -22.08 10.14 1.75
N ARG A 271 -20.86 10.23 1.19
CA ARG A 271 -20.54 9.66 -0.13
C ARG A 271 -20.70 8.14 -0.16
N TYR A 272 -20.28 7.45 0.90
CA TYR A 272 -20.45 6.00 1.02
C TYR A 272 -21.93 5.59 1.04
N TYR A 273 -22.76 6.24 1.87
CA TYR A 273 -24.18 5.88 1.97
C TYR A 273 -25.00 6.26 0.73
N LEU A 274 -24.62 7.31 -0.01
CA LEU A 274 -25.23 7.62 -1.32
C LEU A 274 -24.98 6.52 -2.35
N LEU A 275 -23.75 6.00 -2.40
CA LEU A 275 -23.42 4.86 -3.25
C LEU A 275 -24.20 3.60 -2.82
N VAL A 276 -24.24 3.31 -1.51
CA VAL A 276 -24.97 2.16 -0.96
C VAL A 276 -26.46 2.23 -1.33
N ALA A 277 -27.07 3.42 -1.30
CA ALA A 277 -28.46 3.61 -1.71
C ALA A 277 -28.68 3.29 -3.19
N GLY A 278 -27.76 3.72 -4.08
CA GLY A 278 -27.82 3.40 -5.51
C GLY A 278 -27.68 1.89 -5.78
N ILE A 279 -26.73 1.22 -5.12
CA ILE A 279 -26.54 -0.23 -5.23
C ILE A 279 -27.74 -0.98 -4.67
N LEU A 280 -28.33 -0.52 -3.57
CA LEU A 280 -29.52 -1.10 -2.96
C LEU A 280 -30.73 -1.05 -3.91
N ALA A 281 -30.94 0.06 -4.62
CA ALA A 281 -32.03 0.18 -5.59
C ALA A 281 -31.89 -0.85 -6.73
N ILE A 282 -30.68 -1.01 -7.27
CA ILE A 282 -30.39 -2.01 -8.32
C ILE A 282 -30.56 -3.43 -7.77
N ASN A 283 -30.06 -3.70 -6.57
CA ASN A 283 -30.18 -5.01 -5.91
C ASN A 283 -31.64 -5.40 -5.69
N TYR A 284 -32.47 -4.47 -5.23
CA TYR A 284 -33.90 -4.69 -5.05
C TYR A 284 -34.60 -4.96 -6.39
N GLY A 285 -34.32 -4.16 -7.42
CA GLY A 285 -34.91 -4.36 -8.75
C GLY A 285 -34.58 -5.74 -9.34
N MET A 286 -33.32 -6.16 -9.24
CA MET A 286 -32.89 -7.48 -9.70
C MET A 286 -33.51 -8.62 -8.88
N LEU A 287 -33.61 -8.48 -7.56
CA LEU A 287 -34.30 -9.46 -6.71
C LEU A 287 -35.80 -9.56 -7.04
N TYR A 288 -36.48 -8.43 -7.23
CA TYR A 288 -37.89 -8.41 -7.59
C TYR A 288 -38.19 -9.21 -8.86
N VAL A 289 -37.36 -9.06 -9.89
CA VAL A 289 -37.50 -9.80 -11.16
C VAL A 289 -37.13 -11.28 -11.01
N THR A 290 -35.98 -11.58 -10.40
CA THR A 290 -35.48 -12.97 -10.29
C THR A 290 -36.34 -13.85 -9.40
N THR A 291 -36.91 -13.30 -8.32
CA THR A 291 -37.81 -14.04 -7.42
C THR A 291 -39.15 -14.47 -8.06
N GLN A 292 -39.48 -13.98 -9.27
CA GLN A 292 -40.61 -14.50 -10.04
C GLN A 292 -40.36 -15.89 -10.63
N TRP A 293 -39.08 -16.26 -10.81
CA TRP A 293 -38.66 -17.47 -11.53
C TRP A 293 -37.99 -18.49 -10.62
N ILE A 294 -37.34 -18.03 -9.54
CA ILE A 294 -36.54 -18.86 -8.63
C ILE A 294 -36.78 -18.46 -7.18
N THR A 295 -36.43 -19.36 -6.25
CA THR A 295 -36.58 -19.10 -4.82
C THR A 295 -35.66 -17.98 -4.34
N LEU A 296 -36.14 -17.21 -3.35
CA LEU A 296 -35.41 -16.07 -2.78
C LEU A 296 -33.94 -16.37 -2.39
N PRO A 297 -33.61 -17.52 -1.76
CA PRO A 297 -32.21 -17.84 -1.44
C PRO A 297 -31.32 -17.94 -2.68
N VAL A 298 -31.80 -18.57 -3.75
CA VAL A 298 -31.06 -18.76 -5.01
C VAL A 298 -30.97 -17.44 -5.77
N ALA A 299 -32.07 -16.68 -5.82
CA ALA A 299 -32.11 -15.35 -6.41
C ALA A 299 -31.07 -14.42 -5.78
N LYS A 300 -30.96 -14.43 -4.45
CA LYS A 300 -30.00 -13.63 -3.71
C LYS A 300 -28.55 -13.91 -4.10
N ILE A 301 -28.17 -15.18 -4.20
CA ILE A 301 -26.80 -15.57 -4.57
C ILE A 301 -26.48 -15.09 -6.00
N ILE A 302 -27.38 -15.33 -6.96
CA ILE A 302 -27.18 -14.95 -8.36
C ILE A 302 -27.07 -13.43 -8.51
N VAL A 303 -27.98 -12.69 -7.87
CA VAL A 303 -28.01 -11.23 -7.93
C VAL A 303 -26.76 -10.63 -7.30
N GLU A 304 -26.25 -11.19 -6.20
CA GLU A 304 -24.99 -10.70 -5.60
C GLU A 304 -23.76 -10.99 -6.46
N ILE A 305 -23.66 -12.18 -7.05
CA ILE A 305 -22.57 -12.51 -7.97
C ILE A 305 -22.58 -11.55 -9.18
N ALA A 306 -23.75 -11.20 -9.70
CA ALA A 306 -23.90 -10.29 -10.83
C ALA A 306 -23.60 -8.82 -10.47
N LEU A 307 -24.01 -8.38 -9.27
CA LEU A 307 -23.80 -6.99 -8.82
C LEU A 307 -22.41 -6.72 -8.28
N TYR A 308 -21.69 -7.74 -7.80
CA TYR A 308 -20.39 -7.57 -7.18
C TYR A 308 -19.36 -6.87 -8.09
N PRO A 309 -19.17 -7.26 -9.37
CA PRO A 309 -18.24 -6.58 -10.28
C PRO A 309 -18.62 -5.13 -10.55
N LEU A 310 -19.92 -4.85 -10.68
CA LEU A 310 -20.44 -3.49 -10.93
C LEU A 310 -20.25 -2.59 -9.70
N SER A 311 -20.59 -3.11 -8.52
CA SER A 311 -20.36 -2.44 -7.23
C SER A 311 -18.88 -2.12 -7.04
N PHE A 312 -18.00 -3.09 -7.29
CA PHE A 312 -16.55 -2.92 -7.23
C PHE A 312 -16.06 -1.84 -8.22
N TYR A 313 -16.54 -1.87 -9.47
CA TYR A 313 -16.18 -0.88 -10.48
C TYR A 313 -16.62 0.54 -10.09
N ILE A 314 -17.85 0.72 -9.62
CA ILE A 314 -18.38 2.04 -9.26
C ILE A 314 -17.69 2.58 -8.00
N GLN A 315 -17.45 1.74 -6.99
CA GLN A 315 -16.66 2.11 -5.80
C GLN A 315 -15.28 2.61 -6.22
N ARG A 316 -14.60 1.87 -7.09
CA ARG A 316 -13.28 2.23 -7.59
C ARG A 316 -13.27 3.49 -8.44
N LYS A 317 -14.29 3.71 -9.27
CA LYS A 317 -14.30 4.83 -10.21
C LYS A 317 -14.81 6.14 -9.61
N TYR A 318 -15.77 6.08 -8.69
CA TYR A 318 -16.50 7.27 -8.23
C TYR A 318 -16.35 7.56 -6.74
N VAL A 319 -16.10 6.54 -5.91
CA VAL A 319 -15.87 6.74 -4.47
C VAL A 319 -14.38 6.86 -4.17
N PHE A 320 -13.55 6.10 -4.87
CA PHE A 320 -12.08 6.13 -4.80
C PHE A 320 -11.45 6.35 -6.19
N PRO A 321 -11.85 7.39 -6.94
CA PRO A 321 -11.30 7.63 -8.28
C PRO A 321 -9.77 7.64 -8.24
N PRO A 322 -9.09 6.88 -9.13
CA PRO A 322 -7.70 7.17 -9.45
C PRO A 322 -7.63 8.63 -9.89
N GLN A 323 -6.73 9.40 -9.30
CA GLN A 323 -6.57 10.80 -9.71
C GLN A 323 -6.16 10.82 -11.19
N THR A 324 -7.00 11.42 -12.02
CA THR A 324 -6.69 11.72 -13.42
C THR A 324 -5.54 12.72 -13.46
N GLU A 325 -4.49 12.38 -14.21
CA GLU A 325 -3.55 13.35 -14.75
C GLU A 325 -4.35 14.32 -15.64
N ASP A 326 -4.70 15.48 -15.11
CA ASP A 326 -4.87 16.65 -15.95
C ASP A 326 -3.45 17.12 -16.29
N ILE A 327 -2.87 16.52 -17.33
CA ILE A 327 -1.80 17.16 -18.09
C ILE A 327 -2.45 18.42 -18.64
N GLY A 328 -2.06 19.58 -18.09
CA GLY A 328 -2.57 20.88 -18.48
C GLY A 328 -2.48 21.07 -19.99
N ALA A 329 -3.62 20.93 -20.65
CA ALA A 329 -3.94 21.70 -21.82
C ALA A 329 -4.72 22.92 -21.30
N ASP A 330 -4.01 24.01 -21.02
CA ASP A 330 -4.48 25.38 -21.30
C ASP A 330 -3.39 26.41 -21.02
N ASN A 331 -2.97 27.05 -22.12
CA ASN A 331 -2.36 28.37 -22.35
C ASN A 331 -1.09 28.80 -21.62
#